data_AF-A0A387B5L4-F1
#
_entry.id   AF-A0A387B5L4-F1
#
_cell.length_a   1.000
_cell.length_b   1.000
_cell.length_c   1.000
_cell.angle_alpha   90.00
_cell.angle_beta   90.00
_cell.angle_gamma   90.00
#
_symmetry.space_group_name_H-M   'P 1'
#
loop_
_entity.id
_entity.type
_entity.pdbx_description
1 polymer ?
#
loop_
_entity_poly.entity_id
_entity_poly.type
_entity_poly.pdbx_seq_one_letter_code
_entity_poly.pdbx_strand_id
1 'polypeptide(L)' 'MMGKLENSISMILIMGLLLIRLNRIRNHKADYLSGKRVGYFQSPKLDYWNDLVTTIFGIILSAILLGISLFLQLSN' A
#
# COMPACT_ATOMS: atom_id res chain seq x y z
N MET A 1 4.92 11.62 -25.02
CA MET A 1 4.22 12.18 -23.83
C MET A 1 3.23 11.18 -23.20
N MET A 2 2.48 10.40 -23.99
CA MET A 2 1.46 9.44 -23.49
C MET A 2 1.95 8.48 -22.39
N GLY A 3 3.09 7.81 -22.59
CA GLY A 3 3.61 6.83 -21.61
C GLY A 3 4.05 7.43 -20.26
N LYS A 4 4.39 8.72 -20.19
CA LYS A 4 4.73 9.38 -18.89
C LYS A 4 3.46 9.57 -18.05
N LEU A 5 2.36 9.96 -18.70
CA LEU A 5 1.06 10.16 -18.05
C LEU A 5 0.46 8.83 -17.57
N GLU A 6 0.52 7.79 -18.40
CA GLU A 6 0.04 6.43 -18.05
C GLU A 6 0.75 5.87 -16.82
N ASN A 7 2.07 6.12 -16.70
CA ASN A 7 2.85 5.71 -15.54
C ASN A 7 2.42 6.44 -14.26
N SER A 8 2.17 7.75 -14.32
CA SER A 8 1.68 8.52 -13.17
C SER A 8 0.27 8.09 -12.74
N ILE A 9 -0.62 7.82 -13.69
CA ILE A 9 -1.97 7.30 -13.41
C ILE A 9 -1.88 5.92 -12.74
N SER A 10 -1.03 5.03 -13.26
CA SER A 10 -0.82 3.70 -12.69
C SER A 10 -0.29 3.77 -11.25
N MET A 11 0.63 4.70 -10.95
CA MET A 11 1.13 4.93 -9.59
C MET A 11 0.04 5.43 -8.64
N ILE A 12 -0.84 6.33 -9.10
CA ILE A 12 -1.98 6.81 -8.29
C ILE A 12 -2.95 5.66 -7.99
N LEU A 13 -3.23 4.79 -8.97
CA LEU A 13 -4.08 3.62 -8.78
C LEU A 13 -3.47 2.64 -7.77
N ILE A 14 -2.16 2.35 -7.85
CA ILE A 14 -1.45 1.53 -6.87
C ILE A 14 -1.57 2.14 -5.48
N MET A 15 -1.37 3.45 -5.34
CA MET A 15 -1.49 4.13 -4.06
C MET A 15 -2.91 4.05 -3.48
N GLY A 16 -3.93 4.19 -4.33
CA GLY A 16 -5.34 3.99 -3.96
C GLY A 16 -5.62 2.56 -3.45
N LEU A 17 -5.11 1.54 -4.14
CA LEU A 17 -5.24 0.14 -3.71
C LEU A 17 -4.57 -0.11 -2.36
N LEU A 18 -3.40 0.47 -2.13
CA LEU A 18 -2.68 0.34 -0.86
C LEU A 18 -3.41 1.06 0.29
N LEU A 19 -4.04 2.20 0.03
CA LEU A 19 -4.90 2.89 1.02
C LEU A 19 -6.14 2.06 1.38
N ILE A 20 -6.77 1.41 0.39
CA ILE A 20 -7.87 0.48 0.62
C ILE A 20 -7.40 -0.71 1.46
N ARG A 21 -6.23 -1.28 1.15
CA ARG A 21 -5.61 -2.37 1.92
C ARG A 21 -5.34 -1.93 3.36
N LEU A 22 -4.80 -0.74 3.57
CA LEU A 22 -4.52 -0.18 4.90
C LEU A 22 -5.81 -0.06 5.72
N ASN A 23 -6.87 0.47 5.11
CA ASN A 23 -8.17 0.59 5.78
C ASN A 23 -8.75 -0.79 6.14
N ARG A 24 -8.60 -1.79 5.24
CA ARG A 24 -8.99 -3.18 5.51
C ARG A 24 -8.22 -3.75 6.70
N ILE A 25 -6.90 -3.63 6.74
CA ILE A 25 -6.05 -4.12 7.84
C ILE A 25 -6.50 -3.49 9.16
N ARG A 26 -6.71 -2.17 9.19
CA ARG A 26 -7.17 -1.44 10.38
C ARG A 26 -8.52 -1.95 10.87
N ASN A 27 -9.49 -2.13 9.97
CA ASN A 27 -10.83 -2.58 10.31
C ASN A 27 -10.87 -4.05 10.77
N HIS A 28 -9.91 -4.87 10.32
CA HIS A 28 -9.82 -6.28 10.71
C HIS A 28 -8.81 -6.54 11.83
N LYS A 29 -8.28 -5.50 12.50
CA LYS A 29 -7.31 -5.66 13.61
C LYS A 29 -7.80 -6.63 14.68
N ALA A 30 -9.09 -6.55 15.03
CA ALA A 30 -9.70 -7.47 15.98
C ALA A 30 -9.72 -8.92 15.49
N ASP A 31 -9.89 -9.16 14.19
CA ASP A 31 -9.87 -10.50 13.59
C ASP A 31 -8.46 -11.09 13.57
N TYR A 32 -7.44 -10.26 13.31
CA TYR A 32 -6.04 -10.66 13.48
C TYR A 32 -5.77 -11.03 14.94
N LEU A 33 -6.09 -10.15 15.90
CA LEU A 33 -5.75 -10.36 17.31
C LEU A 33 -6.55 -11.49 17.98
N SER A 34 -7.78 -11.73 17.55
CA SER A 34 -8.61 -12.83 18.06
C SER A 34 -8.26 -14.18 17.45
N GLY A 35 -7.40 -14.24 16.42
CA GLY A 35 -7.10 -15.47 15.70
C GLY A 35 -8.33 -16.12 15.07
N LYS A 36 -9.43 -15.36 14.87
CA LYS A 36 -10.74 -15.86 14.44
C LYS A 36 -10.71 -16.62 13.11
N ARG A 37 -9.64 -16.45 12.33
CA ARG A 37 -9.31 -17.29 11.16
C ARG A 37 -8.24 -18.31 11.54
N VAL A 38 -8.60 -19.24 12.42
CA VAL A 38 -7.74 -20.36 12.82
C VAL A 38 -7.32 -21.11 11.54
N GLY A 39 -6.03 -21.06 11.19
CA GLY A 39 -5.47 -21.70 9.98
C GLY A 39 -4.97 -20.76 8.87
N TYR A 40 -5.32 -19.46 8.88
CA TYR A 40 -4.81 -18.49 7.88
C TYR A 40 -3.58 -17.70 8.34
N PHE A 41 -3.37 -17.63 9.66
CA PHE A 41 -2.31 -16.84 10.29
C PHE A 41 -1.46 -17.74 11.18
N GLN A 42 -0.16 -17.80 10.89
CA GLN A 42 0.79 -18.60 11.64
C GLN A 42 1.17 -17.90 12.95
N SER A 43 1.14 -16.56 12.96
CA SER A 43 1.39 -15.72 14.13
C SER A 43 0.59 -14.43 14.01
N PRO A 44 -0.68 -14.40 14.47
CA PRO A 44 -1.64 -13.36 14.08
C PRO A 44 -1.22 -11.92 14.41
N LYS A 45 -0.48 -11.72 15.52
CA LYS A 45 0.10 -10.41 15.87
C LYS A 45 1.22 -10.02 14.91
N LEU A 46 2.13 -10.95 14.59
CA LEU A 46 3.25 -10.73 13.68
C LEU A 46 2.73 -10.48 12.25
N ASP A 47 1.76 -11.28 11.81
CA ASP A 47 1.14 -11.16 10.49
C ASP A 47 0.44 -9.80 10.31
N TYR A 48 -0.29 -9.35 11.34
CA TYR A 48 -0.89 -8.01 11.36
C TYR A 48 0.16 -6.91 11.20
N TRP A 49 1.24 -6.96 11.99
CA TRP A 49 2.30 -5.96 11.94
C TRP A 49 3.03 -5.97 10.60
N ASN A 50 3.29 -7.15 10.06
CA ASN A 50 3.94 -7.29 8.76
C ASN A 50 3.07 -6.69 7.65
N ASP A 51 1.79 -7.06 7.59
CA ASP A 51 0.84 -6.52 6.62
C ASP A 51 0.74 -4.99 6.72
N LEU A 52 0.68 -4.46 7.95
CA LEU A 52 0.61 -3.03 8.21
C LEU A 52 1.87 -2.31 7.70
N VAL A 53 3.06 -2.80 8.10
CA VAL A 53 4.36 -2.20 7.74
C VAL A 53 4.58 -2.27 6.24
N THR A 54 4.36 -3.41 5.60
CA THR A 54 4.50 -3.55 4.13
C THR A 54 3.55 -2.61 3.38
N THR A 55 2.31 -2.47 3.85
CA THR A 55 1.33 -1.59 3.21
C THR A 55 1.74 -0.12 3.35
N ILE A 56 2.15 0.32 4.55
CA ILE A 56 2.63 1.69 4.77
C ILE A 56 3.89 1.98 3.94
N PHE A 57 4.84 1.03 3.92
CA PHE A 57 6.04 1.15 3.11
C PHE A 57 5.71 1.32 1.62
N GLY A 58 4.78 0.52 1.09
CA GLY A 58 4.32 0.63 -0.29
C GLY A 58 3.70 1.99 -0.60
N ILE A 59 2.93 2.57 0.32
CA ILE A 59 2.32 3.90 0.15
C ILE A 59 3.42 4.97 0.05
N ILE A 60 4.36 4.96 1.00
CA ILE A 60 5.47 5.92 1.05
C ILE A 60 6.31 5.82 -0.23
N LEU A 61 6.68 4.59 -0.62
CA LEU A 61 7.47 4.36 -1.82
C LEU A 61 6.74 4.86 -3.08
N SER A 62 5.45 4.56 -3.19
CA SER A 62 4.62 5.00 -4.33
C SER A 62 4.52 6.53 -4.40
N ALA A 63 4.37 7.21 -3.26
CA ALA A 63 4.36 8.67 -3.19
C ALA A 63 5.69 9.29 -3.62
N ILE A 64 6.83 8.73 -3.16
CA ILE A 64 8.17 9.18 -3.55
C ILE A 64 8.37 9.02 -5.05
N LEU A 65 8.04 7.84 -5.61
CA LEU A 65 8.19 7.56 -7.04
C LEU A 65 7.30 8.48 -7.90
N LEU A 66 6.07 8.75 -7.45
CA LEU A 66 5.20 9.72 -8.12
C LEU A 66 5.80 11.13 -8.10
N GLY A 67 6.32 11.58 -6.94
CA GLY A 67 6.98 12.88 -6.81
C GLY A 67 8.18 13.02 -7.75
N ILE A 68 9.05 12.01 -7.81
CA ILE A 68 10.19 11.97 -8.74
C ILE A 68 9.71 12.00 -10.20
N SER A 69 8.68 11.21 -10.53
CA SER A 69 8.12 11.16 -11.89
C SER A 69 7.58 12.53 -12.33
N LEU A 70 6.82 13.20 -11.45
CA LEU A 70 6.27 14.53 -11.73
C LEU A 70 7.38 15.57 -11.87
N PHE A 71 8.39 15.55 -10.99
CA PHE A 71 9.54 16.46 -11.08
C PHE A 71 10.27 16.32 -12.43
N LEU A 72 10.54 15.09 -12.88
CA LEU A 72 11.19 14.82 -14.17
C LEU A 72 10.31 15.16 -15.38
N GLN A 73 8.99 15.21 -15.22
CA GLN A 73 8.06 15.67 -16.24
C GLN A 73 8.05 17.20 -16.35
N LEU A 74 8.14 17.90 -15.23
CA LEU A 74 8.19 19.37 -15.16
C LEU A 74 9.54 19.94 -15.61
N SER A 75 10.63 19.18 -15.40
CA SER A 75 11.99 19.60 -15.76
C SER A 75 12.38 19.36 -17.23
N ASN A 76 11.49 18.76 -18.03
CA ASN A 76 11.65 18.46 -19.46
C ASN A 76 10.62 19.23 -20.28
#